data_AF-A0A5C0SDL3-F1
#
_entry.id   AF-A0A5C0SDL3-F1
#
_cell.length_a   1.000
_cell.length_b   1.000
_cell.length_c   1.000
_cell.angle_alpha   90.00
_cell.angle_beta   90.00
_cell.angle_gamma   90.00
#
_symmetry.space_group_name_H-M   'P 1'
#
loop_
_entity.id
_entity.type
_entity.pdbx_description
1 polymer ?
#
loop_
_entity_poly.entity_id
_entity_poly.type
_entity_poly.pdbx_seq_one_letter_code
_entity_poly.pdbx_strand_id
1 'polypeptide(L)'
;MKWVENSTPEAIAQSISPQFPDADLEILTKVVKRYKDQDTWKPDLVLTKEGLNHMMDIVELAGELDKRAPYEKIVTTKFAEEAMKNIQ
;
A
#
# COMPACT_ATOMS: atom_id res chain seq x y z
N MET A 1 5.75 0.46 -5.74
CA MET A 1 6.07 -0.98 -5.77
C MET A 1 6.29 -1.45 -7.22
N LYS A 2 7.49 -1.26 -7.81
CA LYS A 2 7.70 -1.54 -9.25
C LYS A 2 7.37 -2.97 -9.68
N TRP A 3 7.69 -3.97 -8.85
CA TRP A 3 7.40 -5.37 -9.20
C TRP A 3 5.90 -5.64 -9.33
N VAL A 4 5.08 -5.13 -8.39
CA VAL A 4 3.62 -5.26 -8.42
C VAL A 4 3.03 -4.53 -9.62
N GLU A 5 3.55 -3.35 -9.93
CA GLU A 5 3.14 -2.55 -11.08
C GLU A 5 3.41 -3.26 -12.41
N ASN A 6 4.58 -3.90 -12.53
CA ASN A 6 5.02 -4.57 -13.75
C ASN A 6 4.58 -6.05 -13.88
N SER A 7 4.08 -6.67 -12.81
CA SER A 7 3.66 -8.07 -12.81
C SER A 7 2.18 -8.25 -13.14
N THR A 8 1.81 -9.42 -13.65
CA THR A 8 0.40 -9.76 -13.85
C THR A 8 -0.27 -10.15 -12.52
N PRO A 9 -1.60 -10.02 -12.39
CA PRO A 9 -2.31 -10.48 -11.20
C PRO A 9 -2.05 -11.95 -10.85
N GLU A 10 -1.90 -12.81 -11.86
CA GLU A 10 -1.61 -14.24 -11.69
C GLU A 10 -0.22 -14.47 -11.09
N ALA A 11 0.80 -13.75 -11.59
CA ALA A 11 2.18 -13.86 -11.08
C ALA A 11 2.27 -13.37 -9.62
N ILE A 12 1.55 -12.30 -9.29
CA ILE A 12 1.44 -11.79 -7.92
C ILE A 12 0.69 -12.78 -7.03
N ALA A 13 -0.43 -13.33 -7.49
CA ALA A 13 -1.21 -14.30 -6.73
C ALA A 13 -0.40 -15.57 -6.43
N GLN A 14 0.39 -16.05 -7.39
CA GLN A 14 1.28 -17.20 -7.20
C GLN A 14 2.38 -16.92 -6.16
N SER A 15 2.97 -15.72 -6.15
CA SER A 15 4.04 -15.39 -5.20
C SER A 15 3.56 -15.30 -3.75
N ILE A 16 2.31 -14.88 -3.54
CA ILE A 16 1.71 -14.76 -2.20
C ILE A 16 0.93 -16.00 -1.77
N SER A 17 0.59 -16.91 -2.69
CA SER A 17 -0.22 -18.10 -2.40
C SER A 17 0.23 -18.91 -1.17
N PRO A 18 1.53 -19.12 -0.90
CA PRO A 18 1.97 -19.83 0.31
C PRO A 18 1.60 -19.16 1.64
N GLN A 19 1.30 -17.85 1.63
CA GLN A 19 0.89 -17.08 2.81
C GLN A 19 -0.63 -17.18 3.06
N PHE A 20 -1.38 -17.69 2.10
CA PHE A 20 -2.84 -17.83 2.14
C PHE A 20 -3.26 -19.28 1.82
N PRO A 21 -2.93 -20.25 2.67
CA PRO A 21 -3.15 -21.68 2.39
C PRO A 21 -4.63 -22.04 2.23
N ASP A 22 -5.52 -21.28 2.86
CA ASP A 22 -6.97 -21.50 2.82
C ASP A 22 -7.68 -20.77 1.66
N ALA A 23 -6.93 -20.04 0.83
CA ALA A 23 -7.48 -19.27 -0.29
C ALA A 23 -7.07 -19.86 -1.63
N ASP A 24 -8.05 -20.12 -2.48
CA ASP A 24 -7.80 -20.60 -3.84
C ASP A 24 -7.04 -19.55 -4.66
N LEU A 25 -6.14 -20.01 -5.53
CA LEU A 25 -5.36 -19.15 -6.42
C LEU A 25 -6.25 -18.25 -7.30
N GLU A 26 -7.42 -18.74 -7.70
CA GLU A 26 -8.40 -17.96 -8.46
C GLU A 26 -8.95 -16.77 -7.64
N ILE A 27 -9.24 -16.99 -6.35
CA ILE A 27 -9.70 -15.95 -5.45
C ILE A 27 -8.60 -14.91 -5.25
N LEU A 28 -7.37 -15.36 -5.00
CA LEU A 28 -6.21 -14.47 -4.85
C LEU A 28 -6.00 -13.61 -6.10
N THR A 29 -6.08 -14.21 -7.29
CA THR A 29 -5.94 -13.50 -8.57
C THR A 29 -7.02 -12.43 -8.73
N LYS A 30 -8.28 -12.74 -8.42
CA LYS A 30 -9.40 -11.77 -8.47
C LYS A 30 -9.19 -10.61 -7.50
N VAL A 31 -8.73 -10.88 -6.28
CA VAL A 31 -8.44 -9.84 -5.28
C VAL A 31 -7.29 -8.97 -5.74
N VAL A 32 -6.17 -9.56 -6.17
CA VAL A 32 -5.00 -8.81 -6.67
C VAL A 32 -5.40 -7.92 -7.84
N LYS A 33 -6.15 -8.45 -8.81
CA LYS A 33 -6.62 -7.68 -9.96
C LYS A 33 -7.45 -6.47 -9.50
N ARG A 34 -8.39 -6.66 -8.57
CA ARG A 34 -9.22 -5.57 -8.04
C ARG A 34 -8.38 -4.46 -7.42
N TYR A 35 -7.40 -4.79 -6.58
CA TYR A 35 -6.54 -3.79 -5.94
C TYR A 35 -5.64 -3.07 -6.95
N LYS A 36 -5.20 -3.77 -8.02
CA LYS A 36 -4.44 -3.18 -9.12
C LYS A 36 -5.29 -2.20 -9.94
N ASP A 37 -6.51 -2.60 -10.30
CA ASP A 37 -7.45 -1.77 -11.05
C ASP A 37 -7.87 -0.50 -10.27
N GLN A 38 -7.86 -0.58 -8.93
CA GLN A 38 -8.14 0.54 -8.04
C GLN A 38 -6.93 1.47 -7.80
N ASP A 39 -5.77 1.16 -8.38
CA ASP A 39 -4.51 1.90 -8.14
C ASP A 39 -4.18 2.06 -6.64
N THR A 40 -4.47 1.02 -5.86
CA THR A 40 -4.29 1.07 -4.40
C THR A 40 -2.82 1.06 -3.98
N TRP A 41 -1.93 0.54 -4.82
CA TRP A 41 -0.51 0.41 -4.51
C TRP A 41 0.33 1.51 -5.14
N LYS A 42 0.69 2.51 -4.32
CA LYS A 42 1.51 3.64 -4.77
C LYS A 42 2.90 3.17 -5.28
N PRO A 43 3.39 3.72 -6.41
CA PRO A 43 4.68 3.35 -6.97
C PRO A 43 5.87 3.77 -6.09
N ASP A 44 5.79 4.93 -5.44
CA ASP A 44 6.89 5.59 -4.73
C ASP A 44 7.03 5.24 -3.23
N LEU A 45 6.03 4.58 -2.63
CA LEU A 45 5.98 4.24 -1.19
C LEU A 45 6.09 5.45 -0.24
N VAL A 46 5.95 6.68 -0.74
CA VAL A 46 6.06 7.90 0.06
C VAL A 46 4.68 8.27 0.61
N LEU A 47 4.53 8.17 1.94
CA LEU A 47 3.36 8.71 2.62
C LEU A 47 3.50 10.24 2.70
N THR A 48 2.66 10.97 1.96
CA THR A 48 2.70 12.43 1.94
C THR A 48 1.96 13.05 3.13
N LYS A 49 2.25 14.32 3.43
CA LYS A 49 1.49 15.10 4.43
C LYS A 49 0.00 15.11 4.14
N GLU A 50 -0.36 15.32 2.88
CA GLU A 50 -1.76 15.31 2.43
C GLU A 50 -2.40 13.94 2.62
N GLY A 51 -1.71 12.85 2.26
CA GLY A 51 -2.22 11.49 2.46
C GLY A 51 -2.43 11.14 3.93
N LEU A 52 -1.50 11.52 4.81
CA LEU A 52 -1.68 11.35 6.25
C LEU A 52 -2.84 12.22 6.78
N ASN A 53 -2.93 13.48 6.35
CA ASN A 53 -4.02 14.36 6.78
C ASN A 53 -5.38 13.79 6.37
N HIS A 54 -5.52 13.31 5.14
CA HIS A 54 -6.75 12.69 4.66
C HIS A 54 -7.10 11.42 5.46
N MET A 55 -6.11 10.59 5.79
CA MET A 55 -6.32 9.45 6.67
C MET A 55 -6.80 9.89 8.06
N MET A 56 -6.18 10.90 8.66
CA MET A 56 -6.63 11.43 9.96
C MET A 56 -8.02 12.04 9.89
N ASP A 57 -8.40 12.69 8.78
CA ASP A 57 -9.75 13.21 8.58
C ASP A 57 -10.79 12.08 8.64
N ILE A 58 -10.53 10.93 7.99
CA ILE A 58 -11.42 9.76 8.01
C ILE A 58 -11.56 9.19 9.42
N VAL A 59 -10.45 9.04 10.16
CA VAL A 59 -10.46 8.48 11.52
C VAL A 59 -11.14 9.43 12.50
N GLU A 60 -10.95 10.74 12.36
CA GLU A 60 -11.65 11.78 13.14
C GLU A 60 -13.16 11.78 12.85
N LEU A 61 -13.56 11.67 11.57
CA LEU A 61 -14.97 11.54 11.18
C LEU A 61 -15.63 10.28 11.75
N ALA A 62 -14.86 9.19 11.91
CA ALA A 62 -15.33 7.96 12.56
C ALA A 62 -15.45 8.10 14.10
N GLY A 63 -14.93 9.17 14.69
CA GLY A 63 -14.90 9.37 16.15
C GLY A 63 -13.76 8.65 16.86
N GLU A 64 -12.77 8.14 16.12
CA GLU A 64 -11.69 7.29 16.63
C GLU A 64 -10.35 8.03 16.80
N LEU A 65 -10.33 9.36 16.58
CA LEU A 65 -9.12 10.18 16.71
C LEU A 65 -9.33 11.36 17.66
N ASP A 66 -8.86 11.21 18.89
CA ASP A 66 -8.92 12.30 19.89
C ASP A 66 -7.96 13.46 19.56
N LYS A 67 -6.82 13.15 18.93
CA LYS A 67 -5.77 14.14 18.63
C LYS A 67 -4.97 13.77 17.40
N ARG A 68 -4.79 14.74 16.50
CA ARG A 68 -3.95 14.59 15.31
C ARG A 68 -2.47 14.46 15.67
N ALA A 69 -1.80 13.52 14.99
CA ALA A 69 -0.36 13.33 15.11
C ALA A 69 0.40 14.29 14.19
N PRO A 70 1.47 14.96 14.66
CA PRO A 70 2.32 15.76 13.79
C PRO A 70 3.04 14.85 12.78
N TYR A 71 2.94 15.17 11.50
CA TYR A 71 3.53 14.37 10.42
C TYR A 71 5.01 14.06 10.66
N GLU A 72 5.80 15.06 11.01
CA GLU A 72 7.26 14.96 11.21
C GLU A 72 7.65 14.09 12.41
N LYS A 73 6.69 13.75 13.28
CA LYS A 73 6.93 12.89 14.45
C LYS A 73 6.66 11.42 14.16
N ILE A 74 5.85 11.11 13.15
CA ILE A 74 5.40 9.73 12.88
C ILE A 74 5.70 9.25 11.46
N VAL A 75 6.12 10.14 10.56
CA VAL A 75 6.48 9.78 9.17
C VAL A 75 7.98 10.00 8.95
N THR A 76 8.64 8.99 8.37
CA THR A 76 10.03 9.07 7.89
C THR A 76 10.09 8.65 6.43
N THR A 77 10.22 9.60 5.51
CA THR A 77 10.26 9.34 4.06
C THR A 77 11.63 8.89 3.56
N LYS A 78 12.69 9.12 4.37
CA LYS A 78 14.08 8.84 4.00
C LYS A 78 14.28 7.43 3.43
N PHE A 79 13.73 6.41 4.07
CA PHE A 79 13.90 5.03 3.63
C PHE A 79 13.22 4.74 2.29
N ALA A 80 12.02 5.29 2.07
CA ALA A 80 11.31 5.15 0.80
C ALA A 80 12.08 5.87 -0.33
N GLU A 81 12.53 7.10 -0.09
CA GLU A 81 13.30 7.87 -1.05
C GLU A 81 14.64 7.21 -1.39
N GLU A 82 15.36 6.68 -0.40
CA GLU A 82 16.61 5.94 -0.61
C GLU A 82 16.38 4.65 -1.38
N ALA A 83 15.34 3.88 -1.05
CA ALA A 83 14.98 2.68 -1.79
C ALA A 83 14.70 3.00 -3.26
N MET A 84 13.90 4.04 -3.54
CA MET A 84 13.53 4.45 -4.89
C MET A 84 14.72 4.85 -5.77
N LYS A 85 15.77 5.46 -5.19
CA LYS A 85 17.01 5.79 -5.93
C LYS A 85 17.78 4.56 -6.38
N ASN A 86 17.67 3.47 -5.64
CA ASN A 86 18.41 2.23 -5.88
C ASN A 86 17.63 1.21 -6.73
N ILE A 87 16.39 1.52 -7.11
CA ILE A 87 15.62 0.66 -8.00
C ILE A 87 16.04 0.93 -9.46
N GLN A 88 16.98 0.13 -9.96
CA GLN A 88 17.27 0.01 -11.40
C GLN A 88 16.00 -0.35 -12.19
#